data_AF-A0A8T1QGM1-F1
#
_entry.id   AF-A0A8T1QGM1-F1
#
_cell.length_a   1.000
_cell.length_b   1.000
_cell.length_c   1.000
_cell.angle_alpha   90.00
_cell.angle_beta   90.00
_cell.angle_gamma   90.00
#
_symmetry.space_group_name_H-M   'P 1'
#
loop_
_entity.id
_entity.type
_entity.pdbx_description
1 polymer ?
#
loop_
_entity_poly.entity_id
_entity_poly.type
_entity_poly.pdbx_seq_one_letter_code
_entity_poly.pdbx_strand_id
1 'polypeptide(L)'
;MLLDLSNNKLQGQVLPKDVNMTMLRILRLSSNHFEGVISPTILNSPYLLVLDFRDNDLSNNIPEWLYDHSCLVALILSGNRFEGHLTRRLCRMKTLQAFVVSHNRLSGGIPSCLDNITFWNKSSPSLTYWNYHINKLVLQYPYLFRDDYIPFFIPLETQMSLFIKNRLYTFKGFPLLIMITIDLSSNQLIGSIPSELRELSQLRFLNLLNNSLRGSIPISFQNLRSMESLDLSHNKLSGTIPSELVGLTSVSAFSVAYNNLSGRIPFERQFSTFTNQCYEGNPELYGDPLPRKCSTTNQSEPEEKQGIRIIDHPNFFFYAFVTVSYALVFWAFFGILIIKKNWRHKYFKAVDGYIESLFELLS
;
A
#
# COMPACT_ATOMS: atom_id res chain seq x y z
N MET A 1 16.67 1.34 -20.42
CA MET A 1 16.06 0.41 -21.40
C MET A 1 14.96 -0.40 -20.72
N LEU A 2 13.83 -0.59 -21.41
CA LEU A 2 12.68 -1.40 -20.99
C LEU A 2 12.61 -2.65 -21.86
N LEU A 3 12.49 -3.83 -21.25
CA LEU A 3 12.08 -5.07 -21.93
C LEU A 3 10.74 -5.51 -21.34
N ASP A 4 9.70 -5.51 -22.17
CA ASP A 4 8.36 -5.96 -21.80
C ASP A 4 7.92 -7.06 -22.76
N LEU A 5 7.83 -8.29 -22.25
CA LEU A 5 7.32 -9.46 -22.97
C LEU A 5 6.05 -9.99 -22.31
N SER A 6 5.36 -9.15 -21.53
CA SER A 6 4.19 -9.56 -20.75
C SER A 6 3.00 -9.97 -21.62
N ASN A 7 2.09 -10.79 -21.08
CA ASN A 7 0.85 -11.23 -21.73
C ASN A 7 1.07 -11.99 -23.04
N ASN A 8 2.00 -12.93 -23.02
CA ASN A 8 2.29 -13.81 -24.15
C ASN A 8 2.15 -15.29 -23.74
N LYS A 9 2.54 -16.19 -24.64
CA LYS A 9 2.60 -17.64 -24.40
C LYS A 9 4.05 -18.15 -24.38
N LEU A 10 4.99 -17.31 -23.94
CA LEU A 10 6.40 -17.66 -23.92
C LEU A 10 6.65 -18.72 -22.83
N GLN A 11 7.55 -19.66 -23.10
CA GLN A 11 7.84 -20.80 -22.24
C GLN A 11 9.34 -21.08 -22.12
N GLY A 12 9.71 -21.97 -21.21
CA GLY A 12 11.10 -22.33 -20.93
C GLY A 12 11.74 -21.47 -19.84
N GLN A 13 13.07 -21.46 -19.78
CA GLN A 13 13.78 -20.73 -18.72
C GLN A 13 13.80 -19.22 -18.96
N VAL A 14 13.76 -18.47 -17.85
CA VAL A 14 13.92 -17.02 -17.86
C VAL A 14 15.33 -16.64 -18.27
N LEU A 15 15.46 -15.99 -19.44
CA LEU A 15 16.69 -15.42 -20.02
C LEU A 15 17.86 -16.43 -20.18
N PRO A 16 18.29 -16.73 -21.43
CA PRO A 16 19.49 -17.53 -21.69
C PRO A 16 20.75 -16.96 -21.00
N LYS A 17 21.75 -17.82 -20.77
CA LYS A 17 23.02 -17.43 -20.11
C LYS A 17 23.81 -16.37 -20.89
N ASP A 18 23.61 -16.28 -22.19
CA ASP A 18 24.40 -15.43 -23.09
C ASP A 18 23.77 -14.06 -23.35
N VAL A 19 22.70 -13.72 -22.63
CA VAL A 19 22.01 -12.44 -22.81
C VAL A 19 22.75 -11.33 -22.06
N ASN A 20 23.22 -10.32 -22.82
CA ASN A 20 23.88 -9.14 -22.28
C ASN A 20 22.96 -7.92 -22.37
N MET A 21 22.41 -7.50 -21.22
CA MET A 21 21.50 -6.35 -21.13
C MET A 21 21.95 -5.37 -20.03
N THR A 22 23.16 -4.84 -20.15
CA THR A 22 23.79 -3.94 -19.16
C THR A 22 22.96 -2.69 -18.84
N MET A 23 22.21 -2.17 -19.81
CA MET A 23 21.41 -0.94 -19.69
C MET A 23 19.94 -1.19 -19.30
N LEU A 24 19.58 -2.43 -18.95
CA LEU A 24 18.22 -2.79 -18.59
C LEU A 24 17.84 -2.17 -17.25
N ARG A 25 16.71 -1.46 -17.24
CA ARG A 25 16.15 -0.80 -16.07
C ARG A 25 14.83 -1.40 -15.65
N ILE A 26 14.06 -1.92 -16.61
CA ILE A 26 12.76 -2.53 -16.36
C ILE A 26 12.69 -3.82 -17.14
N LEU A 27 12.37 -4.91 -16.44
CA LEU A 27 12.13 -6.22 -17.03
C LEU A 27 10.75 -6.70 -16.63
N ARG A 28 9.83 -6.82 -17.60
CA ARG A 28 8.49 -7.36 -17.39
C ARG A 28 8.29 -8.61 -18.25
N LEU A 29 8.02 -9.73 -17.59
CA LEU A 29 7.73 -11.03 -18.19
C LEU A 29 6.37 -11.57 -17.71
N SER A 30 5.52 -10.70 -17.15
CA SER A 30 4.29 -11.11 -16.49
C SER A 30 3.30 -11.86 -17.39
N SER A 31 2.52 -12.79 -16.85
CA SER A 31 1.49 -13.53 -17.57
C SER A 31 2.05 -14.27 -18.80
N ASN A 32 2.93 -15.24 -18.53
CA ASN A 32 3.56 -16.16 -19.50
C ASN A 32 3.62 -17.59 -18.90
N HIS A 33 4.37 -18.50 -19.52
CA HIS A 33 4.62 -19.87 -19.06
C HIS A 33 6.11 -20.14 -18.79
N PHE A 34 6.85 -19.12 -18.31
CA PHE A 34 8.25 -19.32 -17.95
C PHE A 34 8.37 -20.26 -16.74
N GLU A 35 9.31 -21.20 -16.81
CA GLU A 35 9.50 -22.25 -15.82
C GLU A 35 10.95 -22.29 -15.28
N GLY A 36 11.16 -23.08 -14.24
CA GLY A 36 12.47 -23.24 -13.61
C GLY A 36 12.76 -22.15 -12.57
N VAL A 37 14.01 -21.68 -12.53
CA VAL A 37 14.50 -20.73 -11.51
C VAL A 37 14.76 -19.35 -12.11
N ILE A 38 14.77 -18.33 -11.26
CA ILE A 38 15.26 -17.00 -11.63
C ILE A 38 16.73 -17.12 -12.02
N SER A 39 17.06 -16.77 -13.26
CA SER A 39 18.41 -16.90 -13.81
C SER A 39 19.38 -15.85 -13.25
N PRO A 40 20.62 -16.22 -12.87
CA PRO A 40 21.66 -15.28 -12.46
C PRO A 40 22.04 -14.27 -13.54
N THR A 41 21.66 -14.47 -14.81
CA THR A 41 21.88 -13.50 -15.90
C THR A 41 21.34 -12.10 -15.56
N ILE A 42 20.35 -11.99 -14.67
CA ILE A 42 19.84 -10.70 -14.15
C ILE A 42 20.94 -9.86 -13.48
N LEU A 43 21.99 -10.48 -12.93
CA LEU A 43 23.15 -9.79 -12.37
C LEU A 43 23.92 -8.97 -13.41
N ASN A 44 23.79 -9.29 -14.70
CA ASN A 44 24.39 -8.51 -15.79
C ASN A 44 23.69 -7.17 -16.04
N SER A 45 22.58 -6.89 -15.33
CA SER A 45 21.82 -5.63 -15.40
C SER A 45 21.92 -4.87 -14.07
N PRO A 46 23.04 -4.17 -13.79
CA PRO A 46 23.28 -3.54 -12.49
C PRO A 46 22.34 -2.37 -12.19
N TYR A 47 21.69 -1.80 -13.20
CA TYR A 47 20.77 -0.66 -13.06
C TYR A 47 19.29 -1.04 -13.07
N LEU A 48 18.97 -2.32 -12.85
CA LEU A 48 17.60 -2.80 -12.81
C LEU A 48 16.81 -2.17 -11.65
N LEU A 49 15.69 -1.54 -11.99
CA LEU A 49 14.78 -0.86 -11.06
C LEU A 49 13.51 -1.68 -10.79
N VAL A 50 12.96 -2.31 -11.83
CA VAL A 50 11.69 -3.04 -11.75
C VAL A 50 11.87 -4.42 -12.36
N LEU A 51 11.55 -5.44 -11.57
CA LEU A 51 11.49 -6.83 -11.98
C LEU A 51 10.07 -7.36 -11.77
N ASP A 52 9.39 -7.71 -12.86
CA ASP A 52 8.01 -8.19 -12.85
C ASP A 52 7.87 -9.54 -13.55
N PHE A 53 7.84 -10.61 -12.76
CA PHE A 53 7.72 -12.01 -13.21
C PHE A 53 6.39 -12.63 -12.80
N ARG A 54 5.35 -11.83 -12.60
CA ARG A 54 4.06 -12.34 -12.14
C ARG A 54 3.45 -13.38 -13.07
N ASP A 55 2.61 -14.24 -12.50
CA ASP A 55 1.75 -15.17 -13.25
C ASP A 55 2.56 -15.99 -14.27
N ASN A 56 3.49 -16.77 -13.74
CA ASN A 56 4.37 -17.70 -14.47
C ASN A 56 4.49 -19.02 -13.68
N ASP A 57 5.29 -19.96 -14.16
CA ASP A 57 5.52 -21.27 -13.54
C ASP A 57 6.90 -21.38 -12.84
N LEU A 58 7.47 -20.26 -12.39
CA LEU A 58 8.76 -20.23 -11.71
C LEU A 58 8.68 -20.90 -10.34
N SER A 59 9.76 -21.54 -9.93
CA SER A 59 9.81 -22.43 -8.76
C SER A 59 11.13 -22.32 -7.99
N ASN A 60 11.29 -23.17 -6.97
CA ASN A 60 12.39 -23.14 -5.99
C ASN A 60 12.40 -21.86 -5.14
N ASN A 61 13.48 -21.64 -4.40
CA ASN A 61 13.63 -20.47 -3.54
C ASN A 61 13.90 -19.21 -4.36
N ILE A 62 13.42 -18.06 -3.86
CA ILE A 62 13.86 -16.75 -4.34
C ILE A 62 15.38 -16.65 -4.07
N PRO A 63 16.23 -16.45 -5.09
CA PRO A 63 17.67 -16.52 -4.89
C PRO A 63 18.20 -15.38 -4.03
N GLU A 64 19.10 -15.71 -3.09
CA GLU A 64 19.65 -14.72 -2.14
C GLU A 64 20.39 -13.56 -2.81
N TRP A 65 21.05 -13.82 -3.94
CA TRP A 65 21.78 -12.80 -4.70
C TRP A 65 20.86 -11.73 -5.28
N LEU A 66 19.56 -12.01 -5.43
CA LEU A 66 18.58 -11.03 -5.90
C LEU A 66 18.38 -9.91 -4.87
N TYR A 67 18.54 -10.23 -3.58
CA TYR A 67 18.47 -9.25 -2.49
C TYR A 67 19.71 -8.36 -2.39
N ASP A 68 20.81 -8.75 -3.03
CA ASP A 68 22.04 -7.94 -3.07
C ASP A 68 22.00 -6.92 -4.24
N HIS A 69 20.91 -6.87 -5.02
CA HIS A 69 20.72 -5.90 -6.10
C HIS A 69 20.41 -4.51 -5.53
N SER A 70 21.33 -3.56 -5.73
CA SER A 70 21.33 -2.27 -5.03
C SER A 70 20.31 -1.25 -5.55
N CYS A 71 19.84 -1.39 -6.79
CA CYS A 71 18.96 -0.43 -7.45
C CYS A 71 17.50 -0.87 -7.52
N LEU A 72 17.17 -2.09 -7.10
CA LEU A 72 15.84 -2.65 -7.28
C LEU A 72 14.80 -1.95 -6.40
N VAL A 73 13.91 -1.20 -7.05
CA VAL A 73 12.79 -0.49 -6.42
C VAL A 73 11.57 -1.39 -6.29
N ALA A 74 11.37 -2.29 -7.23
CA ALA A 74 10.19 -3.15 -7.26
C ALA A 74 10.53 -4.58 -7.64
N LEU A 75 10.14 -5.50 -6.77
CA LEU A 75 10.26 -6.93 -6.95
C LEU A 75 8.88 -7.55 -6.90
N ILE A 76 8.40 -8.01 -8.05
CA ILE A 76 7.04 -8.50 -8.24
C ILE A 76 7.10 -9.93 -8.79
N LEU A 77 6.80 -10.91 -7.94
CA LEU A 77 6.92 -12.34 -8.21
C LEU A 77 5.62 -13.11 -7.95
N SER A 78 4.48 -12.40 -7.85
CA SER A 78 3.21 -13.03 -7.49
C SER A 78 2.75 -14.09 -8.47
N GLY A 79 1.96 -15.08 -8.01
CA GLY A 79 1.35 -16.06 -8.90
C GLY A 79 2.37 -17.01 -9.53
N ASN A 80 3.31 -17.50 -8.73
CA ASN A 80 4.33 -18.47 -9.13
C ASN A 80 4.33 -19.67 -8.15
N ARG A 81 5.36 -20.51 -8.19
CA ARG A 81 5.55 -21.67 -7.33
C ARG A 81 6.79 -21.52 -6.42
N PHE A 82 7.18 -20.29 -6.09
CA PHE A 82 8.33 -20.03 -5.22
C PHE A 82 8.11 -20.62 -3.82
N GLU A 83 9.14 -21.26 -3.28
CA GLU A 83 9.12 -21.93 -1.98
C GLU A 83 10.27 -21.45 -1.07
N GLY A 84 10.41 -22.10 0.08
CA GLY A 84 11.42 -21.75 1.06
C GLY A 84 11.07 -20.49 1.86
N HIS A 85 12.06 -19.95 2.56
CA HIS A 85 11.87 -18.92 3.57
C HIS A 85 12.37 -17.55 3.07
N LEU A 86 11.70 -16.48 3.49
CA LEU A 86 12.24 -15.13 3.36
C LEU A 86 13.45 -14.98 4.29
N THR A 87 14.65 -14.79 3.73
CA THR A 87 15.88 -14.73 4.52
C THR A 87 16.17 -13.30 4.99
N ARG A 88 16.99 -13.15 6.04
CA ARG A 88 17.41 -11.83 6.55
C ARG A 88 18.19 -11.00 5.53
N ARG A 89 18.67 -11.60 4.44
CA ARG A 89 19.32 -10.86 3.35
C ARG A 89 18.36 -9.92 2.63
N LEU A 90 17.06 -10.24 2.57
CA LEU A 90 16.04 -9.34 2.05
C LEU A 90 16.13 -7.93 2.67
N CYS A 91 16.45 -7.87 3.96
CA CYS A 91 16.59 -6.62 4.72
C CYS A 91 17.81 -5.77 4.31
N ARG A 92 18.68 -6.26 3.41
CA ARG A 92 19.80 -5.48 2.84
C ARG A 92 19.38 -4.63 1.65
N MET A 93 18.20 -4.88 1.08
CA MET A 93 17.69 -4.09 -0.03
C MET A 93 17.38 -2.68 0.46
N LYS A 94 18.14 -1.70 -0.01
CA LYS A 94 18.05 -0.30 0.49
C LYS A 94 16.99 0.53 -0.24
N THR A 95 16.70 0.15 -1.47
CA THR A 95 15.91 0.91 -2.45
C THR A 95 14.53 0.33 -2.70
N LEU A 96 14.25 -0.86 -2.15
CA LEU A 96 12.99 -1.58 -2.36
C LEU A 96 11.81 -0.77 -1.79
N GLN A 97 10.79 -0.59 -2.61
CA GLN A 97 9.55 0.10 -2.29
C GLN A 97 8.35 -0.84 -2.42
N ALA A 98 8.38 -1.68 -3.45
CA ALA A 98 7.35 -2.66 -3.72
C ALA A 98 7.91 -4.07 -3.60
N PHE A 99 7.49 -4.80 -2.56
CA PHE A 99 7.77 -6.21 -2.40
C PHE A 99 6.48 -7.00 -2.49
N VAL A 100 6.25 -7.62 -3.65
CA VAL A 100 4.96 -8.25 -3.98
C VAL A 100 5.23 -9.68 -4.43
N VAL A 101 5.04 -10.64 -3.52
CA VAL A 101 5.35 -12.06 -3.73
C VAL A 101 4.16 -12.96 -3.34
N SER A 102 2.95 -12.43 -3.49
CA SER A 102 1.70 -13.11 -3.16
C SER A 102 1.42 -14.33 -4.04
N HIS A 103 0.57 -15.25 -3.59
CA HIS A 103 0.19 -16.46 -4.34
C HIS A 103 1.41 -17.30 -4.72
N ASN A 104 2.14 -17.74 -3.70
CA ASN A 104 3.32 -18.63 -3.81
C ASN A 104 3.25 -19.71 -2.71
N ARG A 105 4.34 -20.45 -2.49
CA ARG A 105 4.48 -21.49 -1.46
C ARG A 105 5.52 -21.10 -0.40
N LEU A 106 5.74 -19.81 -0.18
CA LEU A 106 6.74 -19.34 0.79
C LEU A 106 6.34 -19.75 2.21
N SER A 107 7.30 -20.27 2.96
CA SER A 107 7.13 -20.77 4.32
C SER A 107 7.93 -19.93 5.33
N GLY A 108 7.84 -20.29 6.61
CA GLY A 108 8.62 -19.65 7.67
C GLY A 108 8.05 -18.31 8.12
N GLY A 109 8.83 -17.59 8.92
CA GLY A 109 8.41 -16.30 9.49
C GLY A 109 8.71 -15.11 8.60
N ILE A 110 7.94 -14.04 8.77
CA ILE A 110 8.26 -12.72 8.22
C ILE A 110 9.53 -12.21 8.95
N PRO A 111 10.59 -11.82 8.23
CA PRO A 111 11.82 -11.33 8.86
C PRO A 111 11.55 -10.08 9.71
N SER A 112 12.04 -10.06 10.95
CA SER A 112 11.88 -8.89 11.82
C SER A 112 12.73 -7.69 11.39
N CYS A 113 13.78 -7.91 10.60
CA CYS A 113 14.70 -6.87 10.13
C CYS A 113 14.18 -5.99 8.98
N LEU A 114 12.90 -6.10 8.61
CA LEU A 114 12.33 -5.33 7.50
C LEU A 114 12.38 -3.81 7.75
N ASP A 115 12.50 -3.38 9.01
CA ASP A 115 12.78 -2.00 9.43
C ASP A 115 14.12 -1.44 8.94
N ASN A 116 15.09 -2.31 8.62
CA ASN A 116 16.41 -1.93 8.14
C ASN A 116 16.43 -1.55 6.65
N ILE A 117 15.32 -1.74 5.92
CA ILE A 117 15.18 -1.28 4.55
C ILE A 117 15.08 0.25 4.57
N THR A 118 16.18 0.90 4.22
CA THR A 118 16.42 2.34 4.46
C THR A 118 15.37 3.28 3.88
N PHE A 119 14.66 2.87 2.83
CA PHE A 119 13.59 3.70 2.24
C PHE A 119 12.32 3.72 3.09
N TRP A 120 12.09 2.72 3.94
CA TRP A 120 10.86 2.58 4.71
C TRP A 120 10.92 3.31 6.08
N ASN A 121 12.12 3.67 6.54
CA ASN A 121 12.37 4.29 7.85
C ASN A 121 12.17 5.83 7.83
N LYS A 122 11.53 6.37 8.88
CA LYS A 122 11.35 7.81 9.17
C LYS A 122 12.62 8.65 9.04
N SER A 123 13.79 8.05 9.31
CA SER A 123 15.06 8.76 9.44
C SER A 123 15.82 8.94 8.14
N SER A 124 15.32 8.49 6.98
CA SER A 124 16.05 8.66 5.72
C SER A 124 16.08 10.14 5.33
N PRO A 125 17.22 10.85 5.47
CA PRO A 125 17.32 12.24 5.04
C PRO A 125 17.07 12.37 3.53
N SER A 126 17.21 11.28 2.78
CA SER A 126 16.93 11.19 1.35
C SER A 126 15.48 11.54 1.02
N LEU A 127 14.46 11.08 1.75
CA LEU A 127 13.07 11.33 1.31
C LEU A 127 12.68 12.81 1.46
N THR A 128 13.06 13.47 2.56
CA THR A 128 12.76 14.89 2.81
C THR A 128 13.66 15.81 1.98
N TYR A 129 14.94 15.47 1.84
CA TYR A 129 15.89 16.20 0.99
C TYR A 129 15.53 16.07 -0.49
N TRP A 130 15.22 14.87 -0.98
CA TRP A 130 14.78 14.65 -2.36
C TRP A 130 13.37 15.21 -2.60
N ASN A 131 12.39 15.08 -1.70
CA ASN A 131 11.09 15.75 -1.91
C ASN A 131 11.23 17.28 -1.97
N TYR A 132 12.06 17.88 -1.12
CA TYR A 132 12.26 19.34 -1.12
C TYR A 132 13.08 19.81 -2.32
N HIS A 133 14.15 19.10 -2.68
CA HIS A 133 15.01 19.47 -3.82
C HIS A 133 14.45 19.05 -5.18
N ILE A 134 13.75 17.92 -5.33
CA ILE A 134 13.10 17.52 -6.58
C ILE A 134 12.00 18.51 -6.92
N ASN A 135 11.12 18.87 -5.96
CA ASN A 135 10.07 19.86 -6.23
C ASN A 135 10.66 21.21 -6.64
N LYS A 136 11.79 21.65 -6.07
CA LYS A 136 12.42 22.93 -6.42
C LYS A 136 13.25 22.88 -7.71
N LEU A 137 13.97 21.79 -7.96
CA LEU A 137 14.87 21.65 -9.11
C LEU A 137 14.11 21.27 -10.39
N VAL A 138 13.06 20.44 -10.30
CA VAL A 138 12.20 20.10 -11.45
C VAL A 138 11.47 21.32 -11.97
N LEU A 139 11.00 22.20 -11.09
CA LEU A 139 10.34 23.47 -11.47
C LEU A 139 11.31 24.50 -12.07
N GLN A 140 12.60 24.42 -11.74
CA GLN A 140 13.56 25.48 -12.07
C GLN A 140 14.51 25.13 -13.24
N TYR A 141 14.84 23.84 -13.45
CA TYR A 141 15.82 23.43 -14.46
C TYR A 141 15.52 22.04 -15.07
N PRO A 142 14.44 21.87 -15.86
CA PRO A 142 14.06 20.58 -16.45
C PRO A 142 15.13 19.94 -17.35
N TYR A 143 16.04 20.73 -17.90
CA TYR A 143 17.14 20.30 -18.77
C TYR A 143 18.35 19.71 -18.04
N LEU A 144 18.50 19.93 -16.72
CA LEU A 144 19.55 19.27 -15.91
C LEU A 144 19.23 17.80 -15.59
N PHE A 145 18.01 17.34 -15.92
CA PHE A 145 17.54 15.97 -15.70
C PHE A 145 17.76 15.04 -16.91
N ARG A 146 18.60 15.46 -17.88
CA ARG A 146 19.10 14.60 -18.95
C ARG A 146 20.25 13.71 -18.41
N ASP A 147 19.82 12.54 -17.97
CA ASP A 147 20.51 11.25 -18.02
C ASP A 147 21.69 10.90 -17.09
N ASP A 148 22.54 11.80 -16.55
CA ASP A 148 23.82 11.30 -15.99
C ASP A 148 24.16 11.57 -14.50
N TYR A 149 23.35 12.26 -13.69
CA TYR A 149 23.79 12.67 -12.33
C TYR A 149 22.92 12.28 -11.12
N ILE A 150 21.84 11.50 -11.28
CA ILE A 150 21.03 11.05 -10.14
C ILE A 150 20.76 9.54 -10.22
N PRO A 151 21.30 8.72 -9.29
CA PRO A 151 21.04 7.27 -9.26
C PRO A 151 19.57 6.90 -8.92
N PHE A 152 18.71 7.89 -8.70
CA PHE A 152 17.30 7.77 -8.30
C PHE A 152 16.30 8.38 -9.29
N PHE A 153 16.70 8.64 -10.55
CA PHE A 153 15.72 9.07 -11.55
C PHE A 153 14.96 7.87 -12.12
N ILE A 154 13.77 7.54 -11.58
CA ILE A 154 12.86 6.61 -12.26
C ILE A 154 12.35 7.33 -13.53
N PRO A 155 12.59 6.79 -14.75
CA PRO A 155 12.08 7.39 -15.97
C PRO A 155 10.57 7.64 -15.87
N LEU A 156 10.08 8.77 -16.38
CA LEU A 156 8.66 9.14 -16.31
C LEU A 156 7.74 8.07 -16.95
N GLU A 157 8.26 7.38 -17.97
CA GLU A 157 7.62 6.27 -18.68
C GLU A 157 7.59 4.96 -17.88
N THR A 158 8.30 4.89 -16.75
CA THR A 158 8.21 3.73 -15.87
C THR A 158 6.79 3.64 -15.36
N GLN A 159 6.18 2.49 -15.60
CA GLN A 159 4.87 2.15 -15.09
C GLN A 159 4.91 0.84 -14.31
N MET A 160 4.04 0.69 -13.34
CA MET A 160 3.87 -0.55 -12.61
C MET A 160 2.39 -0.71 -12.30
N SER A 161 1.83 -1.86 -12.62
CA SER A 161 0.46 -2.18 -12.25
C SER A 161 0.47 -3.12 -11.07
N LEU A 162 -0.29 -2.87 -10.01
CA LEU A 162 -0.40 -3.73 -8.84
C LEU A 162 -1.87 -3.98 -8.50
N PHE A 163 -2.20 -5.19 -8.04
CA PHE A 163 -3.51 -5.47 -7.49
C PHE A 163 -3.55 -5.03 -6.02
N ILE A 164 -4.33 -3.99 -5.73
CA ILE A 164 -4.51 -3.42 -4.38
C ILE A 164 -6.02 -3.28 -4.17
N LYS A 165 -6.54 -3.66 -3.00
CA LYS A 165 -7.99 -3.55 -2.69
C LYS A 165 -8.88 -4.19 -3.78
N ASN A 166 -8.48 -5.35 -4.32
CA ASN A 166 -9.15 -6.05 -5.43
C ASN A 166 -9.29 -5.22 -6.72
N ARG A 167 -8.44 -4.22 -6.92
CA ARG A 167 -8.41 -3.38 -8.13
C ARG A 167 -6.99 -3.32 -8.67
N LEU A 168 -6.86 -3.26 -9.98
CA LEU A 168 -5.58 -3.03 -10.63
C LEU A 168 -5.29 -1.52 -10.62
N TYR A 169 -4.21 -1.12 -9.95
CA TYR A 169 -3.71 0.24 -9.93
C TYR A 169 -2.46 0.34 -10.78
N THR A 170 -2.45 1.22 -11.78
CA THR A 170 -1.25 1.53 -12.56
C THR A 170 -0.63 2.82 -12.07
N PHE A 171 0.55 2.71 -11.49
CA PHE A 171 1.37 3.84 -11.06
C PHE A 171 2.36 4.18 -12.18
N LYS A 172 2.53 5.47 -12.48
CA LYS A 172 3.48 5.99 -13.48
C LYS A 172 4.29 7.13 -12.87
N GLY A 173 5.55 7.30 -13.26
CA GLY A 173 6.38 8.43 -12.85
C GLY A 173 6.44 8.63 -11.32
N PHE A 174 6.19 9.85 -10.84
CA PHE A 174 6.31 10.22 -9.42
C PHE A 174 5.46 9.38 -8.44
N PRO A 175 4.19 9.03 -8.73
CA PRO A 175 3.42 8.08 -7.92
C PRO A 175 4.13 6.76 -7.58
N LEU A 176 5.02 6.27 -8.45
CA LEU A 176 5.82 5.08 -8.16
C LEU A 176 6.83 5.32 -7.03
N LEU A 177 7.38 6.53 -6.93
CA LEU A 177 8.42 6.90 -5.95
C LEU A 177 7.90 7.00 -4.52
N ILE A 178 6.59 7.15 -4.33
CA ILE A 178 5.96 7.37 -3.03
C ILE A 178 5.09 6.20 -2.58
N MET A 179 4.97 5.17 -3.41
CA MET A 179 4.18 3.98 -3.13
C MET A 179 5.06 2.93 -2.46
N ILE A 180 4.75 2.62 -1.19
CA ILE A 180 5.45 1.57 -0.45
C ILE A 180 4.45 0.47 -0.10
N THR A 181 4.74 -0.74 -0.54
CA THR A 181 3.83 -1.88 -0.44
C THR A 181 4.57 -3.18 -0.14
N ILE A 182 3.95 -3.97 0.74
CA ILE A 182 4.33 -5.34 1.05
C ILE A 182 3.09 -6.21 0.83
N ASP A 183 3.15 -7.12 -0.13
CA ASP A 183 2.12 -8.12 -0.37
C ASP A 183 2.73 -9.52 -0.29
N LEU A 184 2.42 -10.21 0.81
CA LEU A 184 2.81 -11.59 1.10
C LEU A 184 1.59 -12.51 1.14
N SER A 185 0.44 -12.07 0.64
CA SER A 185 -0.82 -12.81 0.74
C SER A 185 -0.78 -14.15 0.01
N SER A 186 -1.63 -15.09 0.43
CA SER A 186 -1.76 -16.42 -0.19
C SER A 186 -0.42 -17.16 -0.25
N ASN A 187 0.20 -17.35 0.91
CA ASN A 187 1.45 -18.11 1.11
C ASN A 187 1.27 -19.08 2.30
N GLN A 188 2.36 -19.73 2.73
CA GLN A 188 2.39 -20.66 3.86
C GLN A 188 3.16 -20.08 5.05
N LEU A 189 3.16 -18.75 5.21
CA LEU A 189 3.93 -18.09 6.27
C LEU A 189 3.37 -18.43 7.65
N ILE A 190 4.26 -18.58 8.62
CA ILE A 190 3.98 -18.94 10.01
C ILE A 190 4.64 -17.96 10.98
N GLY A 191 4.49 -18.17 12.28
CA GLY A 191 5.06 -17.29 13.30
C GLY A 191 4.24 -16.02 13.49
N SER A 192 4.78 -15.05 14.22
CA SER A 192 4.10 -13.79 14.53
C SER A 192 4.40 -12.70 13.52
N ILE A 193 3.49 -11.74 13.41
CA ILE A 193 3.73 -10.47 12.71
C ILE A 193 4.81 -9.69 13.49
N PRO A 194 5.96 -9.34 12.89
CA PRO A 194 7.02 -8.63 13.59
C PRO A 194 6.59 -7.23 14.03
N SER A 195 6.88 -6.88 15.28
CA SER A 195 6.54 -5.58 15.85
C SER A 195 7.39 -4.43 15.27
N GLU A 196 8.55 -4.78 14.70
CA GLU A 196 9.53 -3.95 14.04
C GLU A 196 8.99 -3.31 12.76
N LEU A 197 7.94 -3.89 12.15
CA LEU A 197 7.22 -3.26 11.03
C LEU A 197 6.69 -1.85 11.37
N ARG A 198 6.60 -1.48 12.66
CA ARG A 198 6.25 -0.14 13.13
C ARG A 198 7.15 0.98 12.59
N GLU A 199 8.39 0.67 12.24
CA GLU A 199 9.37 1.66 11.75
C GLU A 199 9.08 2.06 10.29
N LEU A 200 8.25 1.27 9.59
CA LEU A 200 7.87 1.48 8.19
C LEU A 200 6.80 2.57 8.04
N SER A 201 7.02 3.75 8.61
CA SER A 201 6.00 4.81 8.72
C SER A 201 5.38 5.28 7.39
N GLN A 202 6.09 5.04 6.29
CA GLN A 202 5.68 5.39 4.93
C GLN A 202 4.95 4.24 4.21
N LEU A 203 4.84 3.06 4.84
CA LEU A 203 4.11 1.91 4.30
C LEU A 203 2.64 2.26 4.08
N ARG A 204 2.18 2.13 2.84
CA ARG A 204 0.80 2.41 2.45
C ARG A 204 -0.06 1.16 2.40
N PHE A 205 0.51 0.04 1.97
CA PHE A 205 -0.23 -1.19 1.73
C PHE A 205 0.49 -2.38 2.35
N LEU A 206 -0.17 -3.03 3.30
CA LEU A 206 0.28 -4.29 3.88
C LEU A 206 -0.80 -5.35 3.68
N ASN A 207 -0.46 -6.39 2.93
CA ASN A 207 -1.36 -7.52 2.70
C ASN A 207 -0.69 -8.84 3.14
N LEU A 208 -1.25 -9.44 4.18
CA LEU A 208 -0.83 -10.71 4.77
C LEU A 208 -1.96 -11.77 4.70
N LEU A 209 -3.02 -11.49 3.93
CA LEU A 209 -4.19 -12.35 3.76
C LEU A 209 -3.79 -13.80 3.47
N ASN A 210 -4.55 -14.76 3.99
CA ASN A 210 -4.44 -16.19 3.64
C ASN A 210 -3.03 -16.74 3.87
N ASN A 211 -2.62 -16.77 5.13
CA ASN A 211 -1.37 -17.38 5.62
C ASN A 211 -1.67 -18.21 6.89
N SER A 212 -0.64 -18.69 7.59
CA SER A 212 -0.75 -19.39 8.88
C SER A 212 -0.10 -18.59 10.02
N LEU A 213 -0.14 -17.25 9.95
CA LEU A 213 0.42 -16.37 10.98
C LEU A 213 -0.35 -16.52 12.30
N ARG A 214 0.38 -16.45 13.41
CA ARG A 214 -0.12 -16.64 14.80
C ARG A 214 0.24 -15.43 15.67
N GLY A 215 -0.22 -15.44 16.93
CA GLY A 215 0.07 -14.38 17.88
C GLY A 215 -0.84 -13.16 17.70
N SER A 216 -0.54 -12.08 18.40
CA SER A 216 -1.38 -10.87 18.41
C SER A 216 -1.05 -9.89 17.30
N ILE A 217 -2.03 -9.07 16.94
CA ILE A 217 -1.79 -7.90 16.09
C ILE A 217 -0.88 -6.92 16.86
N PRO A 218 0.26 -6.48 16.31
CA PRO A 218 1.17 -5.60 17.03
C PRO A 218 0.53 -4.24 17.33
N ILE A 219 0.50 -3.86 18.61
CA ILE A 219 0.05 -2.53 19.08
C ILE A 219 0.85 -1.41 18.40
N SER A 220 2.12 -1.70 18.07
CA SER A 220 3.04 -0.78 17.42
C SER A 220 2.60 -0.30 16.03
N PHE A 221 1.63 -0.95 15.40
CA PHE A 221 1.06 -0.53 14.11
C PHE A 221 0.39 0.85 14.20
N GLN A 222 0.03 1.34 15.39
CA GLN A 222 -0.46 2.72 15.59
C GLN A 222 0.45 3.81 14.98
N ASN A 223 1.73 3.51 14.75
CA ASN A 223 2.72 4.43 14.19
C ASN A 223 2.69 4.52 12.65
N LEU A 224 1.99 3.62 11.96
CA LEU A 224 1.95 3.51 10.50
C LEU A 224 0.90 4.47 9.89
N ARG A 225 1.09 5.77 10.12
CA ARG A 225 0.07 6.79 9.79
C ARG A 225 -0.21 6.96 8.29
N SER A 226 0.72 6.55 7.42
CA SER A 226 0.54 6.55 5.96
C SER A 226 -0.18 5.31 5.42
N MET A 227 -0.52 4.35 6.29
CA MET A 227 -1.17 3.11 5.89
C MET A 227 -2.59 3.35 5.38
N GLU A 228 -2.86 2.92 4.16
CA GLU A 228 -4.14 3.05 3.46
C GLU A 228 -4.90 1.72 3.38
N SER A 229 -4.19 0.60 3.36
CA SER A 229 -4.76 -0.75 3.33
C SER A 229 -4.01 -1.69 4.26
N LEU A 230 -4.76 -2.40 5.08
CA LEU A 230 -4.25 -3.44 5.98
C LEU A 230 -5.16 -4.67 5.89
N ASP A 231 -4.65 -5.75 5.32
CA ASP A 231 -5.37 -7.03 5.28
C ASP A 231 -4.59 -8.11 6.03
N LEU A 232 -5.18 -8.58 7.12
CA LEU A 232 -4.66 -9.63 8.00
C LEU A 232 -5.61 -10.84 8.04
N SER A 233 -6.61 -10.88 7.14
CA SER A 233 -7.66 -11.89 7.17
C SER A 233 -7.15 -13.29 6.80
N HIS A 234 -7.92 -14.33 7.14
CA HIS A 234 -7.57 -15.72 6.88
C HIS A 234 -6.20 -16.11 7.44
N ASN A 235 -6.02 -15.92 8.74
CA ASN A 235 -4.82 -16.29 9.48
C ASN A 235 -5.22 -17.02 10.78
N LYS A 236 -4.25 -17.23 11.68
CA LYS A 236 -4.45 -17.84 13.01
C LYS A 236 -4.10 -16.83 14.11
N LEU A 237 -4.31 -15.53 13.86
CA LEU A 237 -4.03 -14.46 14.82
C LEU A 237 -4.98 -14.57 16.01
N SER A 238 -4.50 -14.21 17.19
CA SER A 238 -5.21 -14.37 18.46
C SER A 238 -5.06 -13.14 19.37
N GLY A 239 -5.85 -13.07 20.44
CA GLY A 239 -5.86 -11.91 21.34
C GLY A 239 -6.83 -10.83 20.86
N THR A 240 -6.65 -9.59 21.31
CA THR A 240 -7.55 -8.48 20.98
C THR A 240 -7.12 -7.73 19.73
N ILE A 241 -8.05 -6.98 19.12
CA ILE A 241 -7.71 -5.91 18.19
C ILE A 241 -7.29 -4.71 19.05
N PRO A 242 -6.02 -4.24 19.01
CA PRO A 242 -5.58 -3.13 19.85
C PRO A 242 -6.38 -1.86 19.56
N SER A 243 -6.88 -1.21 20.62
CA SER A 243 -7.58 0.08 20.51
C SER A 243 -6.71 1.18 19.90
N GLU A 244 -5.39 1.06 20.05
CA GLU A 244 -4.37 1.93 19.50
C GLU A 244 -4.35 1.95 17.97
N LEU A 245 -4.89 0.92 17.29
CA LEU A 245 -4.99 0.90 15.83
C LEU A 245 -5.87 2.02 15.28
N VAL A 246 -6.73 2.63 16.10
CA VAL A 246 -7.45 3.87 15.78
C VAL A 246 -6.48 5.02 15.41
N GLY A 247 -5.20 4.91 15.76
CA GLY A 247 -4.09 5.77 15.32
C GLY A 247 -3.73 5.70 13.84
N LEU A 248 -4.20 4.69 13.09
CA LEU A 248 -4.01 4.54 11.64
C LEU A 248 -4.88 5.54 10.86
N THR A 249 -4.55 6.82 10.90
CA THR A 249 -5.45 7.90 10.41
C THR A 249 -5.78 7.85 8.91
N SER A 250 -5.00 7.14 8.10
CA SER A 250 -5.20 7.05 6.63
C SER A 250 -5.84 5.75 6.16
N VAL A 251 -6.11 4.79 7.08
CA VAL A 251 -6.59 3.47 6.68
C VAL A 251 -8.02 3.56 6.14
N SER A 252 -8.22 3.04 4.93
CA SER A 252 -9.51 3.05 4.23
C SER A 252 -9.96 1.66 3.79
N ALA A 253 -9.06 0.69 3.79
CA ALA A 253 -9.39 -0.73 3.62
C ALA A 253 -8.74 -1.52 4.75
N PHE A 254 -9.55 -2.29 5.47
CA PHE A 254 -9.13 -3.05 6.63
C PHE A 254 -9.86 -4.39 6.66
N SER A 255 -9.15 -5.47 6.97
CA SER A 255 -9.78 -6.76 7.24
C SER A 255 -8.94 -7.57 8.22
N VAL A 256 -9.61 -8.15 9.20
CA VAL A 256 -9.09 -9.13 10.16
C VAL A 256 -9.98 -10.37 10.22
N ALA A 257 -10.84 -10.54 9.21
CA ALA A 257 -11.78 -11.64 9.12
C ALA A 257 -11.09 -13.01 9.17
N TYR A 258 -11.78 -14.04 9.62
CA TYR A 258 -11.30 -15.42 9.68
C TYR A 258 -9.96 -15.54 10.43
N ASN A 259 -9.96 -15.15 11.69
CA ASN A 259 -8.87 -15.32 12.65
C ASN A 259 -9.44 -15.88 13.97
N ASN A 260 -8.61 -15.95 15.02
CA ASN A 260 -8.98 -16.35 16.38
C ASN A 260 -8.95 -15.15 17.34
N LEU A 261 -9.40 -13.97 16.88
CA LEU A 261 -9.41 -12.74 17.68
C LEU A 261 -10.60 -12.73 18.65
N SER A 262 -10.42 -11.96 19.73
CA SER A 262 -11.31 -11.91 20.89
C SER A 262 -11.48 -10.47 21.38
N GLY A 263 -12.51 -10.21 22.18
CA GLY A 263 -12.73 -8.91 22.81
C GLY A 263 -13.54 -7.91 21.98
N ARG A 264 -13.61 -6.68 22.47
CA ARG A 264 -14.40 -5.60 21.84
C ARG A 264 -13.69 -5.06 20.59
N ILE A 265 -14.44 -4.89 19.51
CA ILE A 265 -13.96 -4.20 18.31
C ILE A 265 -13.74 -2.70 18.61
N PRO A 266 -12.56 -2.12 18.29
CA PRO A 266 -12.37 -0.68 18.31
C PRO A 266 -13.31 -0.02 17.29
N PHE A 267 -14.23 0.81 17.76
CA PHE A 267 -15.27 1.41 16.92
C PHE A 267 -15.20 2.94 16.98
N GLU A 268 -14.06 3.49 16.59
CA GLU A 268 -13.77 4.93 16.62
C GLU A 268 -13.10 5.39 15.31
N ARG A 269 -13.25 6.69 15.00
CA ARG A 269 -12.67 7.32 13.80
C ARG A 269 -12.97 6.50 12.53
N GLN A 270 -11.94 6.20 11.72
CA GLN A 270 -12.07 5.41 10.51
C GLN A 270 -12.50 3.95 10.77
N PHE A 271 -12.25 3.38 11.96
CA PHE A 271 -12.67 2.01 12.27
C PHE A 271 -14.19 1.86 12.39
N SER A 272 -14.90 2.94 12.72
CA SER A 272 -16.37 2.97 12.71
C SER A 272 -16.99 2.83 11.31
N THR A 273 -16.19 3.02 10.25
CA THR A 273 -16.65 2.95 8.85
C THR A 273 -16.56 1.54 8.26
N PHE A 274 -15.84 0.62 8.90
CA PHE A 274 -15.68 -0.75 8.40
C PHE A 274 -16.93 -1.59 8.67
N THR A 275 -17.26 -2.46 7.71
CA THR A 275 -18.44 -3.31 7.78
C THR A 275 -18.18 -4.56 8.62
N ASN A 276 -19.24 -5.28 8.97
CA ASN A 276 -19.17 -6.56 9.66
C ASN A 276 -18.30 -7.61 8.94
N GLN A 277 -18.23 -7.58 7.60
CA GLN A 277 -17.39 -8.47 6.79
C GLN A 277 -15.91 -8.38 7.15
N CYS A 278 -15.42 -7.21 7.56
CA CYS A 278 -14.03 -7.02 7.96
C CYS A 278 -13.63 -7.80 9.23
N TYR A 279 -14.62 -8.26 10.01
CA TYR A 279 -14.43 -8.88 11.33
C TYR A 279 -15.00 -10.30 11.43
N GLU A 280 -15.69 -10.78 10.39
CA GLU A 280 -16.37 -12.07 10.41
C GLU A 280 -15.40 -13.24 10.63
N GLY A 281 -15.90 -14.41 11.01
CA GLY A 281 -15.04 -15.58 11.24
C GLY A 281 -14.16 -15.52 12.50
N ASN A 282 -14.34 -14.50 13.37
CA ASN A 282 -13.74 -14.43 14.70
C ASN A 282 -14.83 -14.67 15.77
N PRO A 283 -14.87 -15.84 16.42
CA PRO A 283 -16.00 -16.22 17.28
C PRO A 283 -16.09 -15.40 18.57
N GLU A 284 -14.98 -14.91 19.10
CA GLU A 284 -14.91 -14.20 20.39
C GLU A 284 -14.91 -12.67 20.24
N LEU A 285 -15.01 -12.13 19.02
CA LEU A 285 -15.18 -10.70 18.79
C LEU A 285 -16.64 -10.26 19.02
N TYR A 286 -16.80 -9.08 19.63
CA TYR A 286 -18.10 -8.47 19.89
C TYR A 286 -18.06 -6.93 19.79
N GLY A 287 -19.24 -6.32 19.78
CA GLY A 287 -19.42 -4.88 19.58
C GLY A 287 -19.64 -4.51 18.12
N ASP A 288 -20.06 -3.26 17.88
CA ASP A 288 -20.28 -2.76 16.52
C ASP A 288 -18.99 -2.90 15.68
N PRO A 289 -19.09 -3.29 14.38
CA PRO A 289 -20.30 -3.49 13.58
C PRO A 289 -20.90 -4.91 13.66
N LEU A 290 -20.42 -5.79 14.55
CA LEU A 290 -20.98 -7.14 14.70
C LEU A 290 -22.28 -7.09 15.52
N PRO A 291 -23.29 -7.91 15.18
CA PRO A 291 -24.57 -7.94 15.91
C PRO A 291 -24.44 -8.50 17.34
N ARG A 292 -23.27 -9.04 17.69
CA ARG A 292 -23.00 -9.66 19.00
C ARG A 292 -22.75 -8.56 20.03
N LYS A 293 -23.73 -8.33 20.91
CA LYS A 293 -23.56 -7.52 22.12
C LYS A 293 -23.02 -8.41 23.25
N CYS A 294 -22.15 -7.84 24.09
CA CYS A 294 -21.58 -8.54 25.25
C CYS A 294 -22.70 -9.19 26.09
N SER A 295 -22.59 -10.49 26.34
CA SER A 295 -23.41 -11.15 27.36
C SER A 295 -22.68 -11.00 28.70
N THR A 296 -22.95 -9.92 29.43
CA THR A 296 -22.53 -9.80 30.82
C THR A 296 -23.42 -10.70 31.68
N THR A 297 -22.85 -11.78 32.19
CA THR A 297 -23.40 -12.50 33.34
C THR A 297 -23.52 -11.50 34.50
N ASN A 298 -24.75 -11.29 34.96
CA ASN A 298 -25.18 -10.63 36.19
C ASN A 298 -24.58 -9.25 36.50
N GLN A 299 -25.28 -8.20 36.06
CA GLN A 299 -25.61 -7.06 36.92
C GLN A 299 -26.89 -6.39 36.39
N SER A 300 -27.88 -6.36 37.27
CA SER A 300 -29.18 -5.72 37.11
C SER A 300 -29.06 -4.20 37.21
N GLU A 301 -29.50 -3.47 36.19
CA GLU A 301 -29.90 -2.06 36.28
C GLU A 301 -31.11 -1.80 35.34
N PRO A 302 -31.93 -0.77 35.63
CA PRO A 302 -33.38 -0.87 35.55
C PRO A 302 -33.97 -0.46 34.20
N GLU A 303 -35.21 -0.92 33.99
CA GLU A 303 -36.09 -0.66 32.85
C GLU A 303 -36.20 0.83 32.49
N GLU A 304 -35.81 1.18 31.26
CA GLU A 304 -36.12 2.47 30.65
C GLU A 304 -37.40 2.37 29.82
N LYS A 305 -38.34 3.27 30.14
CA LYS A 305 -39.71 3.30 29.64
C LYS A 305 -39.78 3.48 28.13
N GLN A 306 -40.73 2.75 27.53
CA GLN A 306 -41.11 2.82 26.13
C GLN A 306 -41.79 4.18 25.83
N GLY A 307 -40.99 5.16 25.42
CA GLY A 307 -41.41 6.44 24.87
C GLY A 307 -41.51 6.39 23.34
N ILE A 308 -42.53 7.04 22.81
CA ILE A 308 -42.92 7.16 21.41
C ILE A 308 -41.70 7.48 20.50
N ARG A 309 -41.53 6.70 19.41
CA ARG A 309 -40.53 6.93 18.36
C ARG A 309 -40.82 8.23 17.63
N ILE A 310 -40.22 9.32 18.08
CA ILE A 310 -39.87 10.45 17.22
C ILE A 310 -38.46 10.12 16.67
N ILE A 311 -38.25 10.31 15.38
CA ILE A 311 -36.99 10.02 14.69
C ILE A 311 -35.94 11.03 15.19
N ASP A 312 -35.32 10.74 16.34
CA ASP A 312 -34.13 11.45 16.81
C ASP A 312 -32.92 10.90 16.05
N HIS A 313 -32.67 11.48 14.87
CA HIS A 313 -31.32 11.44 14.29
C HIS A 313 -30.49 12.53 14.99
N PRO A 314 -29.57 12.20 15.92
CA PRO A 314 -28.76 13.20 16.62
C PRO A 314 -27.88 14.03 15.66
N ASN A 315 -27.72 13.58 14.41
CA ASN A 315 -26.90 14.25 13.40
C ASN A 315 -27.70 14.89 12.26
N PHE A 316 -29.03 14.75 12.20
CA PHE A 316 -29.81 15.33 11.07
C PHE A 316 -29.69 16.84 11.05
N PHE A 317 -29.89 17.49 12.20
CA PHE A 317 -29.75 18.94 12.32
C PHE A 317 -28.32 19.42 12.03
N PHE A 318 -27.31 18.64 12.43
CA PHE A 318 -25.91 18.94 12.12
C PHE A 318 -25.63 18.89 10.61
N TYR A 319 -26.02 17.81 9.94
CA TYR A 319 -25.81 17.69 8.49
C TYR A 319 -26.66 18.68 7.70
N ALA A 320 -27.89 18.98 8.14
CA ALA A 320 -28.72 20.01 7.53
C ALA A 320 -28.06 21.39 7.63
N PHE A 321 -27.51 21.75 8.80
CA PHE A 321 -26.79 23.00 9.00
C PHE A 321 -25.50 23.08 8.17
N VAL A 322 -24.72 22.01 8.10
CA VAL A 322 -23.51 21.94 7.26
C VAL A 322 -23.87 22.09 5.78
N THR A 323 -24.94 21.45 5.33
CA THR A 323 -25.39 21.52 3.93
C THR A 323 -25.86 22.93 3.57
N VAL A 324 -26.64 23.58 4.44
CA VAL A 324 -27.10 24.95 4.24
C VAL A 324 -25.93 25.93 4.23
N SER A 325 -24.97 25.78 5.15
CA SER A 325 -23.80 26.68 5.20
C SER A 325 -22.90 26.54 3.96
N TYR A 326 -22.66 25.32 3.47
CA TYR A 326 -21.95 25.10 2.21
C TYR A 326 -22.69 25.72 1.01
N ALA A 327 -24.01 25.52 0.92
CA ALA A 327 -24.80 26.13 -0.15
C ALA A 327 -24.72 27.66 -0.13
N LEU A 328 -24.83 28.27 1.05
CA LEU A 328 -24.73 29.73 1.20
C LEU A 328 -23.35 30.26 0.81
N VAL A 329 -22.27 29.61 1.25
CA VAL A 329 -20.89 30.01 0.90
C VAL A 329 -20.65 29.84 -0.60
N PHE A 330 -21.09 28.71 -1.18
CA PHE A 330 -20.97 28.43 -2.60
C PHE A 330 -21.70 29.50 -3.43
N TRP A 331 -22.96 29.80 -3.11
CA TRP A 331 -23.74 30.81 -3.83
C TRP A 331 -23.26 32.24 -3.58
N ALA A 332 -22.76 32.57 -2.40
CA ALA A 332 -22.14 33.87 -2.13
C ALA A 332 -20.88 34.08 -2.96
N PHE A 333 -20.01 33.06 -3.04
CA PHE A 333 -18.81 33.10 -3.85
C PHE A 333 -19.12 33.28 -5.35
N PHE A 334 -20.00 32.45 -5.91
CA PHE A 334 -20.40 32.56 -7.31
C PHE A 334 -21.21 33.82 -7.60
N GLY A 335 -22.06 34.26 -6.66
CA GLY A 335 -22.80 35.51 -6.76
C GLY A 335 -21.88 36.73 -6.87
N ILE A 336 -20.80 36.78 -6.06
CA ILE A 336 -19.77 37.83 -6.16
C ILE A 336 -19.09 37.81 -7.53
N LEU A 337 -18.78 36.62 -8.07
CA LEU A 337 -18.18 36.47 -9.40
C LEU A 337 -19.14 36.87 -10.53
N ILE A 338 -20.45 36.64 -10.39
CA ILE A 338 -21.46 37.06 -11.39
C ILE A 338 -21.62 38.58 -11.39
N ILE A 339 -21.69 39.20 -10.22
CA ILE A 339 -21.96 40.64 -10.07
C ILE A 339 -20.72 41.49 -10.39
N LYS A 340 -19.53 41.08 -9.93
CA LYS A 340 -18.30 41.87 -10.11
C LYS A 340 -17.48 41.37 -11.30
N LYS A 341 -17.74 41.96 -12.48
CA LYS A 341 -17.02 41.70 -13.73
C LYS A 341 -15.48 41.74 -13.60
N ASN A 342 -14.93 42.66 -12.81
CA ASN A 342 -13.49 42.77 -12.58
C ASN A 342 -12.91 41.61 -11.76
N TRP A 343 -13.68 41.10 -10.78
CA TRP A 343 -13.28 39.96 -9.96
C TRP A 343 -13.38 38.66 -10.75
N ARG A 344 -14.44 38.52 -11.55
CA ARG A 344 -14.61 37.42 -12.50
C ARG A 344 -13.40 37.27 -13.41
N HIS A 345 -12.99 38.37 -14.04
CA HIS A 345 -11.87 38.35 -14.98
C HIS A 345 -10.53 38.02 -14.28
N LYS A 346 -10.28 38.58 -13.09
CA LYS A 346 -9.08 38.22 -12.31
C LYS A 346 -9.07 36.76 -11.87
N TYR A 347 -10.23 36.25 -11.43
CA TYR A 347 -10.37 34.86 -10.99
C TYR A 347 -10.16 33.88 -12.14
N PHE A 348 -10.86 34.05 -13.27
CA PHE A 348 -10.67 33.16 -14.41
C PHE A 348 -9.28 33.27 -15.02
N LYS A 349 -8.67 34.47 -15.06
CA LYS A 349 -7.28 34.61 -15.51
C LYS A 349 -6.29 33.88 -14.58
N ALA A 350 -6.56 33.86 -13.27
CA ALA A 350 -5.75 33.11 -12.32
C ALA A 350 -5.96 31.60 -12.46
N VAL A 351 -7.21 31.16 -12.69
CA VAL A 351 -7.55 29.75 -12.95
C VAL A 351 -6.96 29.28 -14.27
N ASP A 352 -7.08 30.05 -15.35
CA ASP A 352 -6.49 29.75 -16.65
C ASP A 352 -4.97 29.66 -16.56
N GLY A 353 -4.30 30.57 -15.84
CA GLY A 353 -2.87 30.47 -15.57
C GLY A 353 -2.49 29.24 -14.73
N TYR A 354 -3.38 28.82 -13.81
CA TYR A 354 -3.20 27.58 -13.06
C TYR A 354 -3.42 26.34 -13.95
N ILE A 355 -4.36 26.39 -14.88
CA ILE A 355 -4.67 25.29 -15.80
C ILE A 355 -3.57 25.16 -16.86
N GLU A 356 -3.07 26.27 -17.41
CA GLU A 356 -1.94 26.26 -18.35
C GLU A 356 -0.68 25.70 -17.68
N SER A 357 -0.37 26.10 -16.45
CA SER A 357 0.72 25.48 -15.68
C SER A 357 0.47 24.01 -15.37
N LEU A 358 -0.79 23.58 -15.21
CA LEU A 358 -1.15 22.17 -15.02
C LEU A 358 -1.08 21.34 -16.31
N PHE A 359 -1.33 21.95 -17.48
CA PHE A 359 -1.14 21.33 -18.78
C PHE A 359 0.34 21.21 -19.16
N GLU A 360 1.16 22.22 -18.85
CA GLU A 360 2.62 22.10 -18.95
C GLU A 360 3.21 21.06 -17.98
N LEU A 361 2.52 20.74 -16.88
CA LEU A 361 2.85 19.63 -15.98
C LEU A 361 2.47 18.24 -16.55
N LEU A 362 1.66 18.17 -17.60
CA LEU A 362 1.07 16.92 -18.15
C LEU A 362 1.49 16.59 -19.60
N SER A 363 1.98 17.56 -20.37
CA SER A 363 2.59 17.40 -21.71
C SER A 363 4.10 17.24 -21.63
#